data_AF-A0A3D8ICA0-F1
#
_entry.id   AF-A0A3D8ICA0-F1
#
_cell.length_a   1.000
_cell.length_b   1.000
_cell.length_c   1.000
_cell.angle_alpha   90.00
_cell.angle_beta   90.00
_cell.angle_gamma   90.00
#
_symmetry.space_group_name_H-M   'P 1'
#
loop_
_entity.id
_entity.type
_entity.pdbx_description
1 polymer ?
#
loop_
_entity_poly.entity_id
_entity_poly.type
_entity_poly.pdbx_seq_one_letter_code
_entity_poly.pdbx_strand_id
1 'polypeptide(L)'
;MNLWILTEERPKLKVLEVIVQQFLADSKWCAFVDNLRILPVVEDSKFTFTYEIIGVKCNQIQKIFLEIVSGTSSFVDYLVFFQEHKPTQNDTPLYLIEETKTDDSESRNTGVYQRITKFVYANFFYPNSQKIMLYNLRVKQKEKPTQTSIFGTRILKTLGVEILGKSFKDDEILKPFVSIKELIDFKSKMQKAPKGNVPITIKICDSKLSDILLPSDDISIYTPPSKIQISARLVKNGRLAHDPNIGAISGIAGALRELGFKGGIEIISHGLNQAQVGTKNKFIQIANLLNLSLTGLTIPKIEIQNISFCKKAYWHYEREGEKLATIFIHLLVENFSSGKAIFENHAGCEKGYFITSDNEYIALQKYENRQLYKAGDKNAIVFIPDLILLDPKNLEIINIEGKTYENRHKGIEELKNYDFIENEYIKKYYPTYKIVRSVVLYGGYEHKILEIEIGFLLNSEGKMVLGIKAPKIFIFSLKNLLDFWKKQ
;
A
#
# COMPACT_ATOMS: atom_id res chain seq x y z
N MET A 1 -14.77 11.54 21.81
CA MET A 1 -14.55 10.99 20.46
C MET A 1 -13.17 10.39 20.36
N ASN A 2 -13.06 9.31 19.59
CA ASN A 2 -11.82 8.59 19.35
C ASN A 2 -11.33 8.86 17.91
N LEU A 3 -10.02 8.88 17.72
CA LEU A 3 -9.40 8.86 16.40
C LEU A 3 -9.13 7.39 16.02
N TRP A 4 -9.74 6.90 14.96
CA TRP A 4 -9.53 5.55 14.46
C TRP A 4 -8.68 5.59 13.20
N ILE A 5 -7.58 4.84 13.20
CA ILE A 5 -6.67 4.67 12.06
C ILE A 5 -6.76 3.22 11.61
N LEU A 6 -7.32 2.98 10.43
CA LEU A 6 -7.36 1.66 9.83
C LEU A 6 -6.25 1.56 8.79
N THR A 7 -5.50 0.45 8.77
CA THR A 7 -4.35 0.28 7.87
C THR A 7 -4.34 -1.09 7.19
N GLU A 8 -4.04 -1.15 5.89
CA GLU A 8 -3.73 -2.43 5.21
C GLU A 8 -2.28 -2.87 5.44
N GLU A 9 -1.42 -1.88 5.67
CA GLU A 9 0.01 -2.01 5.89
C GLU A 9 0.34 -2.23 7.38
N ARG A 10 1.57 -2.69 7.67
CA ARG A 10 2.12 -2.60 9.03
C ARG A 10 2.18 -1.12 9.44
N PRO A 11 1.72 -0.74 10.65
CA PRO A 11 1.65 0.66 11.09
C PRO A 11 3.01 1.25 11.52
N LYS A 12 3.49 2.30 10.83
CA LYS A 12 4.84 2.90 10.98
C LYS A 12 4.75 4.11 11.91
N LEU A 13 5.53 4.18 13.01
CA LEU A 13 5.44 5.30 13.97
C LEU A 13 5.55 6.68 13.29
N LYS A 14 6.52 6.87 12.39
CA LYS A 14 6.67 8.12 11.62
C LYS A 14 5.46 8.47 10.74
N VAL A 15 4.77 7.47 10.20
CA VAL A 15 3.56 7.68 9.40
C VAL A 15 2.40 8.07 10.30
N LEU A 16 2.22 7.36 11.42
CA LEU A 16 1.20 7.70 12.41
C LEU A 16 1.39 9.09 12.98
N GLU A 17 2.63 9.51 13.23
CA GLU A 17 2.96 10.86 13.67
C GLU A 17 2.47 11.91 12.66
N VAL A 18 2.76 11.72 11.38
CA VAL A 18 2.29 12.63 10.32
C VAL A 18 0.76 12.64 10.24
N ILE A 19 0.10 11.48 10.35
CA ILE A 19 -1.37 11.38 10.35
C ILE A 19 -1.98 12.17 11.52
N VAL A 20 -1.45 11.97 12.73
CA VAL A 20 -1.93 12.67 13.93
C VAL A 20 -1.67 14.18 13.84
N GLN A 21 -0.49 14.58 13.37
CA GLN A 21 -0.16 16.00 13.18
C GLN A 21 -1.07 16.66 12.15
N GLN A 22 -1.33 15.99 11.02
CA GLN A 22 -2.26 16.46 10.01
C GLN A 22 -3.67 16.63 10.59
N PHE A 23 -4.17 15.62 11.33
CA PHE A 23 -5.47 15.68 11.98
C PHE A 23 -5.59 16.87 12.95
N LEU A 24 -4.58 17.09 13.78
CA LEU A 24 -4.56 18.20 14.74
C LEU A 24 -4.50 19.55 14.03
N ALA A 25 -3.73 19.67 12.95
CA ALA A 25 -3.60 20.89 12.16
C ALA A 25 -4.93 21.26 11.49
N ASP A 26 -5.58 20.31 10.81
CA ASP A 26 -6.87 20.53 10.14
C ASP A 26 -7.97 20.87 11.16
N SER A 27 -7.94 20.22 12.33
CA SER A 27 -8.87 20.48 13.44
C SER A 27 -8.57 21.79 14.18
N LYS A 28 -7.40 22.40 13.95
CA LYS A 28 -6.87 23.57 14.67
C LYS A 28 -6.82 23.33 16.20
N TRP A 29 -6.39 22.14 16.60
CA TRP A 29 -6.28 21.76 18.01
C TRP A 29 -4.84 21.76 18.49
N CYS A 30 -4.63 22.22 19.71
CA CYS A 30 -3.35 22.10 20.41
C CYS A 30 -3.28 20.74 21.11
N ALA A 31 -2.16 20.05 20.96
CA ALA A 31 -1.88 18.80 21.66
C ALA A 31 -0.41 18.73 22.05
N PHE A 32 -0.12 17.94 23.08
CA PHE A 32 1.25 17.48 23.35
C PHE A 32 1.46 16.16 22.61
N VAL A 33 2.49 16.11 21.76
CA VAL A 33 2.89 14.90 21.04
C VAL A 33 4.29 14.55 21.51
N ASP A 34 4.38 13.49 22.31
CA ASP A 34 5.61 12.91 22.84
C ASP A 34 6.07 11.73 21.96
N ASN A 35 6.92 10.86 22.51
CA ASN A 35 7.31 9.61 21.85
C ASN A 35 6.11 8.68 21.69
N LEU A 36 5.59 8.61 20.46
CA LEU A 36 4.51 7.70 20.11
C LEU A 36 4.90 6.24 20.33
N ARG A 37 3.95 5.45 20.83
CA ARG A 37 4.08 3.99 20.94
C ARG A 37 2.81 3.32 20.44
N ILE A 38 2.98 2.14 19.85
CA ILE A 38 1.86 1.31 19.39
C ILE A 38 1.65 0.21 20.42
N LEU A 39 0.55 0.30 21.16
CA LEU A 39 0.24 -0.56 22.29
C LEU A 39 -0.78 -1.63 21.89
N PRO A 40 -0.44 -2.93 21.80
CA PRO A 40 -1.44 -3.98 21.62
C PRO A 40 -2.41 -3.99 22.82
N VAL A 41 -3.71 -3.92 22.56
CA VAL A 41 -4.73 -3.95 23.62
C VAL A 41 -5.01 -5.39 24.00
N VAL A 42 -4.81 -5.72 25.27
CA VAL A 42 -4.99 -7.07 25.83
C VAL A 42 -6.10 -7.06 26.87
N GLU A 43 -7.07 -7.95 26.70
CA GLU A 43 -8.18 -8.19 27.62
C GLU A 43 -8.21 -9.68 27.97
N ASP A 44 -8.31 -10.02 29.25
CA ASP A 44 -8.30 -11.42 29.73
C ASP A 44 -7.13 -12.25 29.16
N SER A 45 -5.94 -11.64 29.09
CA SER A 45 -4.72 -12.21 28.48
C SER A 45 -4.84 -12.57 26.99
N LYS A 46 -5.83 -12.03 26.29
CA LYS A 46 -6.03 -12.17 24.84
C LYS A 46 -5.83 -10.83 24.15
N PHE A 47 -5.12 -10.84 23.02
CA PHE A 47 -5.02 -9.68 22.14
C PHE A 47 -6.36 -9.44 21.46
N THR A 48 -6.86 -8.21 21.52
CA THR A 48 -8.19 -7.83 21.00
C THR A 48 -8.22 -7.54 19.50
N PHE A 49 -7.09 -7.72 18.80
CA PHE A 49 -6.88 -7.25 17.42
C PHE A 49 -6.91 -5.73 17.25
N THR A 50 -6.86 -5.00 18.37
CA THR A 50 -6.83 -3.54 18.41
C THR A 50 -5.54 -3.06 19.04
N TYR A 51 -4.95 -2.02 18.47
CA TYR A 51 -3.84 -1.29 19.07
C TYR A 51 -4.32 0.07 19.54
N GLU A 52 -3.72 0.60 20.61
CA GLU A 52 -3.87 1.98 21.05
C GLU A 52 -2.57 2.73 20.75
N ILE A 53 -2.69 3.92 20.16
CA ILE A 53 -1.56 4.82 19.95
C ILE A 53 -1.50 5.76 21.14
N ILE A 54 -0.43 5.65 21.93
CA ILE A 54 -0.19 6.49 23.11
C ILE A 54 0.94 7.48 22.83
N GLY A 55 1.05 8.50 23.68
CA GLY A 55 2.01 9.60 23.51
C GLY A 55 1.40 10.86 22.87
N VAL A 56 0.07 10.92 22.77
CA VAL A 56 -0.66 12.12 22.35
C VAL A 56 -1.61 12.54 23.46
N LYS A 57 -1.53 13.81 23.88
CA LYS A 57 -2.45 14.40 24.85
C LYS A 57 -3.18 15.58 24.22
N CYS A 58 -4.48 15.39 24.00
CA CYS A 58 -5.40 16.38 23.44
C CYS A 58 -6.75 16.21 24.16
N ASN A 59 -7.34 17.28 24.71
CA ASN A 59 -8.59 17.17 25.48
C ASN A 59 -9.80 16.76 24.63
N GLN A 60 -9.68 16.90 23.31
CA GLN A 60 -10.69 16.60 22.31
C GLN A 60 -10.60 15.15 21.81
N ILE A 61 -9.46 14.47 22.04
CA ILE A 61 -9.23 13.09 21.62
C ILE A 61 -9.17 12.22 22.87
N GLN A 62 -10.14 11.31 23.01
CA GLN A 62 -10.16 10.39 24.14
C GLN A 62 -9.09 9.30 23.97
N LYS A 63 -9.13 8.59 22.84
CA LYS A 63 -8.15 7.57 22.47
C LYS A 63 -7.85 7.61 20.98
N ILE A 64 -6.69 7.09 20.61
CA ILE A 64 -6.30 6.84 19.23
C ILE A 64 -6.20 5.33 19.05
N PHE A 65 -7.09 4.75 18.26
CA PHE A 65 -7.12 3.32 17.98
C PHE A 65 -6.54 3.03 16.61
N LEU A 66 -5.92 1.86 16.49
CA LEU A 66 -5.42 1.33 15.24
C LEU A 66 -5.83 -0.12 15.03
N GLU A 67 -6.32 -0.42 13.84
CA GLU A 67 -6.70 -1.78 13.45
C GLU A 67 -6.26 -2.10 12.03
N ILE A 68 -5.97 -3.38 11.79
CA ILE A 68 -5.55 -3.88 10.49
C ILE A 68 -6.79 -4.24 9.68
N VAL A 69 -6.84 -3.73 8.44
CA VAL A 69 -7.89 -3.99 7.47
C VAL A 69 -7.31 -4.56 6.19
N SER A 70 -8.18 -4.99 5.29
CA SER A 70 -7.82 -5.42 3.94
C SER A 70 -8.79 -4.87 2.91
N GLY A 71 -8.25 -4.47 1.77
CA GLY A 71 -9.01 -4.02 0.62
C GLY A 71 -9.74 -5.17 -0.08
N THR A 72 -10.91 -4.89 -0.66
CA THR A 72 -11.54 -5.84 -1.61
C THR A 72 -11.00 -5.74 -3.03
N SER A 73 -10.32 -4.64 -3.37
CA SER A 73 -9.75 -4.34 -4.69
C SER A 73 -8.60 -3.32 -4.54
N SER A 74 -8.61 -2.21 -5.30
CA SER A 74 -7.60 -1.14 -5.19
C SER A 74 -7.80 -0.29 -3.93
N PHE A 75 -7.10 -0.62 -2.84
CA PHE A 75 -7.26 0.03 -1.53
C PHE A 75 -6.11 1.01 -1.23
N VAL A 76 -6.40 2.10 -0.52
CA VAL A 76 -5.39 3.04 0.00
C VAL A 76 -4.83 2.52 1.32
N ASP A 77 -3.57 2.80 1.63
CA ASP A 77 -2.91 2.15 2.77
C ASP A 77 -3.54 2.49 4.14
N TYR A 78 -4.09 3.70 4.33
CA TYR A 78 -4.78 4.09 5.56
C TYR A 78 -6.13 4.79 5.34
N LEU A 79 -7.05 4.55 6.27
CA LEU A 79 -8.28 5.30 6.48
C LEU A 79 -8.28 5.91 7.88
N VAL A 80 -8.74 7.15 8.01
CA VAL A 80 -8.80 7.84 9.32
C VAL A 80 -10.20 8.31 9.60
N PHE A 81 -10.73 8.02 10.79
CA PHE A 81 -12.07 8.43 11.24
C PHE A 81 -11.97 9.12 12.59
N PHE A 82 -12.88 10.05 12.87
CA PHE A 82 -12.99 10.68 14.18
C PHE A 82 -14.44 10.56 14.70
N GLN A 83 -14.66 9.59 15.58
CA GLN A 83 -15.99 9.18 16.05
C GLN A 83 -15.90 8.38 17.35
N GLU A 84 -17.01 8.23 18.07
CA GLU A 84 -17.02 7.47 19.33
C GLU A 84 -16.87 5.96 19.10
N HIS A 85 -17.63 5.41 18.15
CA HIS A 85 -17.72 3.97 17.91
C HIS A 85 -16.71 3.49 16.87
N LYS A 86 -16.36 2.21 16.94
CA LYS A 86 -15.51 1.53 15.95
C LYS A 86 -16.09 1.70 14.52
N PRO A 87 -15.27 2.09 13.51
CA PRO A 87 -15.76 2.34 12.16
C PRO A 87 -16.43 1.13 11.51
N THR A 88 -17.45 1.41 10.73
CA THR A 88 -18.12 0.47 9.84
C THR A 88 -17.95 0.92 8.39
N GLN A 89 -18.29 0.04 7.45
CA GLN A 89 -18.17 0.33 6.02
C GLN A 89 -19.16 1.40 5.52
N ASN A 90 -20.10 1.82 6.38
CA ASN A 90 -21.04 2.91 6.10
C ASN A 90 -20.52 4.28 6.57
N ASP A 91 -19.48 4.30 7.41
CA ASP A 91 -18.90 5.54 7.92
C ASP A 91 -18.02 6.19 6.85
N THR A 92 -17.96 7.51 6.85
CA THR A 92 -17.10 8.26 5.92
C THR A 92 -15.79 8.62 6.61
N PRO A 93 -14.62 8.19 6.09
CA PRO A 93 -13.33 8.57 6.65
C PRO A 93 -13.08 10.07 6.42
N LEU A 94 -12.36 10.69 7.35
CA LEU A 94 -11.77 12.01 7.16
C LEU A 94 -10.68 11.96 6.09
N TYR A 95 -9.79 10.99 6.18
CA TYR A 95 -8.63 10.85 5.30
C TYR A 95 -8.58 9.51 4.59
N LEU A 96 -8.25 9.57 3.30
CA LEU A 96 -7.82 8.45 2.46
C LEU A 96 -6.33 8.63 2.18
N ILE A 97 -5.48 7.78 2.72
CA ILE A 97 -4.03 8.01 2.68
C ILE A 97 -3.33 6.85 1.98
N GLU A 98 -2.57 7.16 0.93
CA GLU A 98 -1.65 6.22 0.29
C GLU A 98 -0.22 6.54 0.73
N GLU A 99 0.49 5.57 1.31
CA GLU A 99 1.89 5.70 1.67
C GLU A 99 2.80 5.30 0.49
N THR A 100 3.96 5.93 0.39
CA THR A 100 5.05 5.41 -0.40
C THR A 100 6.40 5.72 0.20
N LYS A 101 7.29 4.73 0.22
CA LYS A 101 8.72 4.99 0.48
C LYS A 101 9.55 5.29 -0.77
N THR A 102 8.98 5.06 -1.95
CA THR A 102 9.73 5.07 -3.22
C THR A 102 9.82 6.47 -3.81
N ASP A 103 11.02 6.86 -4.22
CA ASP A 103 11.24 8.06 -5.03
C ASP A 103 11.37 7.72 -6.53
N ASP A 104 11.35 8.76 -7.37
CA ASP A 104 11.51 8.70 -8.83
C ASP A 104 12.82 8.00 -9.28
N SER A 105 13.84 7.97 -8.42
CA SER A 105 15.10 7.25 -8.65
C SER A 105 14.93 5.72 -8.70
N GLU A 106 14.07 5.15 -7.86
CA GLU A 106 13.87 3.71 -7.73
C GLU A 106 12.76 3.18 -8.64
N SER A 107 11.76 4.00 -8.97
CA SER A 107 10.55 3.56 -9.68
C SER A 107 10.03 4.52 -10.76
N ARG A 108 10.93 5.18 -11.50
CA ARG A 108 10.71 6.17 -12.60
C ARG A 108 9.27 6.32 -13.12
N ASN A 109 8.72 5.26 -13.72
CA ASN A 109 7.42 5.30 -14.39
C ASN A 109 6.30 4.57 -13.66
N THR A 110 6.62 3.73 -12.68
CA THR A 110 5.66 2.80 -12.07
C THR A 110 5.10 3.32 -10.76
N GLY A 111 5.89 4.09 -10.01
CA GLY A 111 5.54 4.48 -8.65
C GLY A 111 4.33 5.41 -8.55
N VAL A 112 4.29 6.49 -9.33
CA VAL A 112 3.20 7.49 -9.23
C VAL A 112 1.89 6.99 -9.84
N TYR A 113 1.93 6.39 -11.03
CA TYR A 113 0.72 5.97 -11.73
C TYR A 113 -0.01 4.83 -11.05
N GLN A 114 0.72 3.84 -10.51
CA GLN A 114 0.08 2.72 -9.79
C GLN A 114 -0.72 3.19 -8.57
N ARG A 115 -0.28 4.29 -7.95
CA ARG A 115 -0.88 4.87 -6.75
C ARG A 115 -2.06 5.77 -7.06
N ILE A 116 -2.01 6.54 -8.16
CA ILE A 116 -3.15 7.36 -8.62
C ILE A 116 -4.44 6.52 -8.74
N THR A 117 -4.35 5.31 -9.25
CA THR A 117 -5.49 4.39 -9.38
C THR A 117 -6.22 4.15 -8.06
N LYS A 118 -5.50 4.08 -6.93
CA LYS A 118 -6.11 3.88 -5.61
C LYS A 118 -7.01 5.06 -5.22
N PHE A 119 -6.57 6.30 -5.44
CA PHE A 119 -7.39 7.48 -5.20
C PHE A 119 -8.60 7.55 -6.12
N VAL A 120 -8.40 7.28 -7.42
CA VAL A 120 -9.51 7.24 -8.39
C VAL A 120 -10.57 6.23 -7.94
N TYR A 121 -10.15 5.03 -7.52
CA TYR A 121 -11.08 4.00 -7.06
C TYR A 121 -11.72 4.35 -5.71
N ALA A 122 -10.97 4.87 -4.74
CA ALA A 122 -11.46 5.27 -3.42
C ALA A 122 -12.51 6.40 -3.48
N ASN A 123 -12.34 7.35 -4.41
CA ASN A 123 -13.25 8.49 -4.60
C ASN A 123 -14.68 8.07 -4.93
N PHE A 124 -14.89 6.88 -5.49
CA PHE A 124 -16.24 6.36 -5.74
C PHE A 124 -16.96 5.91 -4.47
N PHE A 125 -16.21 5.50 -3.44
CA PHE A 125 -16.78 5.08 -2.16
C PHE A 125 -16.89 6.26 -1.20
N TYR A 126 -15.88 7.13 -1.18
CA TYR A 126 -15.81 8.26 -0.26
C TYR A 126 -15.41 9.55 -0.99
N PRO A 127 -16.30 10.14 -1.79
CA PRO A 127 -15.99 11.33 -2.60
C PRO A 127 -15.69 12.58 -1.76
N ASN A 128 -16.17 12.63 -0.52
CA ASN A 128 -16.04 13.78 0.38
C ASN A 128 -14.83 13.68 1.32
N SER A 129 -14.07 12.58 1.27
CA SER A 129 -12.89 12.41 2.11
C SER A 129 -11.68 13.12 1.51
N GLN A 130 -10.85 13.70 2.36
CA GLN A 130 -9.59 14.31 1.93
C GLN A 130 -8.61 13.21 1.53
N LYS A 131 -8.00 13.37 0.36
CA LYS A 131 -7.09 12.39 -0.24
C LYS A 131 -5.66 12.85 -0.02
N ILE A 132 -4.81 11.99 0.53
CA ILE A 132 -3.43 12.31 0.89
C ILE A 132 -2.48 11.27 0.30
N MET A 133 -1.52 11.73 -0.49
CA MET A 133 -0.37 10.97 -0.94
C MET A 133 0.81 11.26 -0.01
N LEU A 134 1.17 10.30 0.85
CA LEU A 134 2.21 10.46 1.87
C LEU A 134 3.52 9.79 1.43
N TYR A 135 4.56 10.60 1.23
CA TYR A 135 5.91 10.11 0.95
C TYR A 135 6.71 9.93 2.25
N ASN A 136 7.01 8.68 2.60
CA ASN A 136 7.84 8.29 3.73
C ASN A 136 9.24 7.84 3.26
N LEU A 137 9.96 8.76 2.62
CA LEU A 137 11.24 8.46 1.96
C LEU A 137 12.31 8.06 2.99
N ARG A 138 12.97 6.92 2.72
CA ARG A 138 14.13 6.44 3.52
C ARG A 138 15.47 6.65 2.82
N VAL A 139 15.44 7.09 1.57
CA VAL A 139 16.59 7.32 0.71
C VAL A 139 16.58 8.77 0.20
N LYS A 140 17.74 9.27 -0.21
CA LYS A 140 17.88 10.63 -0.71
C LYS A 140 16.97 10.86 -1.92
N GLN A 141 16.11 11.87 -1.83
CA GLN A 141 15.24 12.29 -2.92
C GLN A 141 16.06 12.78 -4.10
N LYS A 142 15.62 12.42 -5.31
CA LYS A 142 16.17 12.94 -6.55
C LYS A 142 15.84 14.42 -6.71
N GLU A 143 16.85 15.21 -7.05
CA GLU A 143 16.70 16.67 -7.16
C GLU A 143 15.82 17.12 -8.33
N LYS A 144 15.87 16.40 -9.46
CA LYS A 144 15.10 16.72 -10.66
C LYS A 144 14.12 15.58 -10.97
N PRO A 145 12.80 15.78 -10.78
CA PRO A 145 11.82 14.75 -11.08
C PRO A 145 11.73 14.49 -12.59
N THR A 146 11.40 13.26 -12.98
CA THR A 146 11.09 12.92 -14.38
C THR A 146 9.81 13.62 -14.86
N GLN A 147 9.66 13.78 -16.18
CA GLN A 147 8.39 14.23 -16.78
C GLN A 147 7.20 13.34 -16.36
N THR A 148 7.42 12.03 -16.19
CA THR A 148 6.41 11.11 -15.68
C THR A 148 5.99 11.44 -14.26
N SER A 149 6.95 11.69 -13.36
CA SER A 149 6.67 12.12 -11.99
C SER A 149 5.90 13.44 -11.97
N ILE A 150 6.29 14.42 -12.80
CA ILE A 150 5.62 15.72 -12.88
C ILE A 150 4.18 15.53 -13.36
N PHE A 151 3.96 14.84 -14.48
CA PHE A 151 2.63 14.60 -15.02
C PHE A 151 1.73 13.85 -14.03
N GLY A 152 2.24 12.79 -13.41
CA GLY A 152 1.51 12.04 -12.39
C GLY A 152 1.17 12.88 -11.15
N THR A 153 2.10 13.73 -10.69
CA THR A 153 1.86 14.64 -9.57
C THR A 153 0.77 15.65 -9.92
N ARG A 154 0.84 16.28 -11.11
CA ARG A 154 -0.21 17.21 -11.55
C ARG A 154 -1.57 16.52 -11.70
N ILE A 155 -1.61 15.26 -12.14
CA ILE A 155 -2.85 14.45 -12.11
C ILE A 155 -3.36 14.27 -10.68
N LEU A 156 -2.50 13.88 -9.72
CA LEU A 156 -2.90 13.77 -8.30
C LEU A 156 -3.50 15.09 -7.80
N LYS A 157 -2.84 16.22 -8.08
CA LYS A 157 -3.33 17.55 -7.70
C LYS A 157 -4.68 17.88 -8.36
N THR A 158 -4.86 17.52 -9.63
CA THR A 158 -6.13 17.69 -10.36
C THR A 158 -7.25 16.86 -9.74
N LEU A 159 -6.93 15.67 -9.22
CA LEU A 159 -7.86 14.80 -8.48
C LEU A 159 -8.10 15.26 -7.02
N GLY A 160 -7.61 16.44 -6.63
CA GLY A 160 -7.77 16.97 -5.27
C GLY A 160 -6.93 16.24 -4.22
N VAL A 161 -5.83 15.58 -4.62
CA VAL A 161 -4.94 14.87 -3.69
C VAL A 161 -3.91 15.85 -3.10
N GLU A 162 -3.77 15.83 -1.79
CA GLU A 162 -2.71 16.50 -1.05
C GLU A 162 -1.42 15.66 -1.06
N ILE A 163 -0.26 16.32 -1.04
CA ILE A 163 1.03 15.64 -1.08
C ILE A 163 1.83 16.02 0.14
N LEU A 164 2.18 15.02 0.97
CA LEU A 164 2.94 15.19 2.20
C LEU A 164 4.27 14.42 2.13
N GLY A 165 5.26 14.86 2.91
CA GLY A 165 6.54 14.14 3.08
C GLY A 165 7.49 14.18 1.88
N LYS A 166 7.18 14.98 0.85
CA LYS A 166 8.04 15.22 -0.31
C LYS A 166 8.19 16.71 -0.57
N SER A 167 9.43 17.16 -0.73
CA SER A 167 9.74 18.56 -1.01
C SER A 167 9.96 18.75 -2.52
N PHE A 168 9.34 19.76 -3.10
CA PHE A 168 9.54 20.15 -4.48
C PHE A 168 10.31 21.47 -4.51
N LYS A 169 11.31 21.59 -5.40
CA LYS A 169 12.02 22.87 -5.62
C LYS A 169 11.18 23.85 -6.45
N ASP A 170 10.21 23.31 -7.18
CA ASP A 170 9.39 24.03 -8.14
C ASP A 170 7.91 23.77 -7.82
N ASP A 171 7.23 24.81 -7.35
CA ASP A 171 5.82 24.75 -6.96
C ASP A 171 4.88 24.56 -8.17
N GLU A 172 5.34 24.80 -9.41
CA GLU A 172 4.57 24.50 -10.62
C GLU A 172 4.21 23.01 -10.72
N ILE A 173 5.03 22.12 -10.14
CA ILE A 173 4.79 20.68 -10.10
C ILE A 173 3.55 20.35 -9.26
N LEU A 174 3.26 21.18 -8.25
CA LEU A 174 2.12 21.03 -7.34
C LEU A 174 0.84 21.69 -7.85
N LYS A 175 0.88 22.34 -9.02
CA LYS A 175 -0.32 22.93 -9.62
C LYS A 175 -1.16 21.85 -10.33
N PRO A 176 -2.47 21.80 -10.08
CA PRO A 176 -3.36 20.94 -10.85
C PRO A 176 -3.36 21.35 -12.33
N PHE A 177 -3.82 20.47 -13.21
CA PHE A 177 -4.26 20.90 -14.52
C PHE A 177 -5.54 21.71 -14.36
N VAL A 178 -5.65 22.84 -15.07
CA VAL A 178 -6.85 23.69 -15.02
C VAL A 178 -7.78 23.47 -16.20
N SER A 179 -7.30 22.82 -17.27
CA SER A 179 -8.12 22.48 -18.44
C SER A 179 -7.72 21.17 -19.12
N ILE A 180 -8.67 20.60 -19.86
CA ILE A 180 -8.46 19.38 -20.68
C ILE A 180 -7.34 19.61 -21.71
N LYS A 181 -7.32 20.80 -22.33
CA LYS A 181 -6.30 21.21 -23.29
C LYS A 181 -4.91 21.18 -22.65
N GLU A 182 -4.75 21.75 -21.47
CA GLU A 182 -3.47 21.77 -20.77
C GLU A 182 -2.94 20.35 -20.50
N LEU A 183 -3.80 19.46 -20.02
CA LEU A 183 -3.44 18.06 -19.76
C LEU A 183 -2.96 17.35 -21.05
N ILE A 184 -3.71 17.52 -22.15
CA ILE A 184 -3.38 16.91 -23.45
C ILE A 184 -2.07 17.48 -24.02
N ASP A 185 -1.91 18.80 -23.98
CA ASP A 185 -0.71 19.50 -24.46
C ASP A 185 0.53 19.13 -23.66
N PHE A 186 0.39 18.99 -22.34
CA PHE A 186 1.49 18.51 -21.50
C PHE A 186 1.88 17.09 -21.93
N LYS A 187 0.90 16.18 -22.05
CA LYS A 187 1.15 14.77 -22.37
C LYS A 187 1.72 14.57 -23.77
N SER A 188 1.39 15.44 -24.73
CA SER A 188 1.85 15.37 -26.12
C SER A 188 3.31 15.79 -26.28
N LYS A 189 3.79 16.71 -25.43
CA LYS A 189 5.18 17.18 -25.37
C LYS A 189 6.13 16.22 -24.65
N MET A 190 5.61 15.25 -23.89
CA MET A 190 6.43 14.24 -23.22
C MET A 190 7.10 13.29 -24.21
N GLN A 191 8.29 12.78 -23.85
CA GLN A 191 8.98 11.77 -24.65
C GLN A 191 8.09 10.54 -24.88
N LYS A 192 8.00 10.09 -26.14
CA LYS A 192 7.24 8.89 -26.51
C LYS A 192 7.96 7.62 -26.07
N ALA A 193 7.19 6.55 -25.90
CA ALA A 193 7.74 5.24 -25.61
C ALA A 193 8.75 4.80 -26.70
N PRO A 194 9.77 3.98 -26.37
CA PRO A 194 10.73 3.47 -27.34
C PRO A 194 10.05 2.74 -28.51
N LYS A 195 10.72 2.71 -29.67
CA LYS A 195 10.23 2.07 -30.90
C LYS A 195 9.80 0.62 -30.61
N GLY A 196 8.61 0.23 -31.04
CA GLY A 196 8.00 -1.08 -30.78
C GLY A 196 7.09 -1.17 -29.55
N ASN A 197 7.01 -0.12 -28.72
CA ASN A 197 6.02 -0.01 -27.64
C ASN A 197 4.81 0.82 -28.06
N VAL A 198 3.68 0.59 -27.39
CA VAL A 198 2.48 1.43 -27.54
C VAL A 198 2.62 2.68 -26.66
N PRO A 199 2.80 3.88 -27.23
CA PRO A 199 2.86 5.11 -26.44
C PRO A 199 1.48 5.44 -25.86
N ILE A 200 1.47 6.13 -24.72
CA ILE A 200 0.24 6.76 -24.22
C ILE A 200 0.06 8.10 -24.92
N THR A 201 -0.98 8.21 -25.74
CA THR A 201 -1.39 9.43 -26.43
C THR A 201 -2.86 9.69 -26.17
N ILE A 202 -3.23 10.97 -26.11
CA ILE A 202 -4.61 11.42 -25.89
C ILE A 202 -5.00 12.22 -27.12
N LYS A 203 -6.11 11.84 -27.77
CA LYS A 203 -6.61 12.51 -28.98
C LYS A 203 -8.09 12.84 -28.81
N ILE A 204 -8.46 14.07 -29.14
CA ILE A 204 -9.87 14.46 -29.26
C ILE A 204 -10.37 14.03 -30.65
N CYS A 205 -11.48 13.32 -30.66
CA CYS A 205 -12.17 12.82 -31.83
C CYS A 205 -13.53 13.52 -31.90
N ASP A 206 -13.52 14.72 -32.46
CA ASP A 206 -14.72 15.50 -32.74
C ASP A 206 -14.52 16.20 -34.08
N SER A 207 -15.43 15.96 -35.02
CA SER A 207 -15.39 16.53 -36.37
C SER A 207 -15.67 18.04 -36.40
N LYS A 208 -16.22 18.62 -35.33
CA LYS A 208 -16.40 20.08 -35.18
C LYS A 208 -15.19 20.76 -34.54
N LEU A 209 -14.31 20.00 -33.89
CA LEU A 209 -13.09 20.49 -33.21
C LEU A 209 -11.81 20.15 -33.99
N SER A 210 -11.89 19.42 -35.11
CA SER A 210 -10.73 18.96 -35.87
C SER A 210 -9.97 20.07 -36.59
N ASP A 211 -10.65 21.19 -36.92
CA ASP A 211 -10.08 22.34 -37.62
C ASP A 211 -9.92 23.58 -36.71
N ILE A 212 -10.28 23.46 -35.42
CA ILE A 212 -10.09 24.52 -34.44
C ILE A 212 -8.88 24.12 -33.58
N LEU A 213 -7.85 24.98 -33.53
CA LEU A 213 -6.83 24.94 -32.47
C LEU A 213 -7.55 24.75 -31.13
N LEU A 214 -7.47 23.55 -30.52
CA LEU A 214 -8.16 23.11 -29.28
C LEU A 214 -8.89 24.29 -28.61
N PRO A 215 -10.20 24.49 -28.87
CA PRO A 215 -10.81 25.80 -28.66
C PRO A 215 -10.92 26.07 -27.17
N SER A 216 -10.05 26.94 -26.66
CA SER A 216 -10.19 27.61 -25.38
C SER A 216 -10.33 26.71 -24.14
N ASP A 217 -10.23 27.32 -22.96
CA ASP A 217 -10.53 26.67 -21.68
C ASP A 217 -12.05 26.53 -21.43
N ASP A 218 -12.89 26.71 -22.46
CA ASP A 218 -14.35 26.64 -22.37
C ASP A 218 -14.81 25.18 -22.27
N ILE A 219 -15.18 24.76 -21.05
CA ILE A 219 -15.61 23.40 -20.73
C ILE A 219 -16.93 23.01 -21.42
N SER A 220 -17.72 24.00 -21.85
CA SER A 220 -19.08 23.81 -22.39
C SER A 220 -19.09 23.12 -23.76
N ILE A 221 -17.95 23.12 -24.46
CA ILE A 221 -17.79 22.45 -25.76
C ILE A 221 -17.64 20.93 -25.64
N TYR A 222 -17.28 20.42 -24.44
CA TYR A 222 -16.96 19.01 -24.22
C TYR A 222 -18.17 18.18 -23.78
N THR A 223 -19.27 18.37 -24.50
CA THR A 223 -20.52 17.63 -24.31
C THR A 223 -20.60 16.43 -25.26
N PRO A 224 -21.39 15.39 -24.93
CA PRO A 224 -21.77 14.38 -25.94
C PRO A 224 -22.28 15.08 -27.22
N PRO A 225 -21.78 14.72 -28.42
CA PRO A 225 -21.13 13.46 -28.79
C PRO A 225 -19.59 13.46 -28.79
N SER A 226 -18.90 14.47 -28.24
CA SER A 226 -17.43 14.52 -28.26
C SER A 226 -16.79 13.27 -27.65
N LYS A 227 -15.69 12.80 -28.25
CA LYS A 227 -14.98 11.58 -27.84
C LYS A 227 -13.50 11.86 -27.63
N ILE A 228 -12.91 11.28 -26.59
CA ILE A 228 -11.46 11.22 -26.41
C ILE A 228 -11.01 9.77 -26.61
N GLN A 229 -9.98 9.59 -27.43
CA GLN A 229 -9.26 8.32 -27.56
C GLN A 229 -7.95 8.38 -26.78
N ILE A 230 -7.71 7.36 -25.96
CA ILE A 230 -6.44 7.19 -25.25
C ILE A 230 -5.78 5.89 -25.69
N SER A 231 -4.59 5.97 -26.28
CA SER A 231 -3.81 4.76 -26.60
C SER A 231 -3.09 4.26 -25.36
N ALA A 232 -3.11 2.96 -25.10
CA ALA A 232 -2.23 2.34 -24.12
C ALA A 232 -2.23 0.82 -24.28
N ARG A 233 -1.09 0.16 -24.07
CA ARG A 233 -1.04 -1.29 -23.90
C ARG A 233 -1.53 -1.68 -22.51
N LEU A 234 -2.52 -2.57 -22.42
CA LEU A 234 -3.03 -3.08 -21.14
C LEU A 234 -2.69 -4.56 -20.91
N VAL A 235 -2.33 -5.29 -21.97
CA VAL A 235 -1.95 -6.70 -21.91
C VAL A 235 -0.50 -6.90 -21.45
N LYS A 236 -0.31 -7.80 -20.47
CA LYS A 236 0.99 -8.30 -20.01
C LYS A 236 0.85 -9.79 -19.68
N ASN A 237 1.78 -10.62 -20.17
CA ASN A 237 1.76 -12.08 -19.98
C ASN A 237 0.40 -12.72 -20.34
N GLY A 238 -0.24 -12.27 -21.42
CA GLY A 238 -1.52 -12.80 -21.89
C GLY A 238 -2.74 -12.45 -21.01
N ARG A 239 -2.62 -11.45 -20.11
CA ARG A 239 -3.70 -11.03 -19.21
C ARG A 239 -3.78 -9.50 -19.12
N LEU A 240 -4.92 -8.97 -18.67
CA LEU A 240 -5.10 -7.56 -18.31
C LEU A 240 -4.32 -7.25 -17.02
N ALA A 241 -3.04 -6.90 -17.17
CA ALA A 241 -2.08 -6.87 -16.05
C ALA A 241 -0.93 -5.86 -16.24
N HIS A 242 -1.02 -4.92 -17.19
CA HIS A 242 0.01 -3.90 -17.35
C HIS A 242 -0.17 -2.74 -16.33
N ASP A 243 0.14 -3.01 -15.06
CA ASP A 243 -0.15 -2.10 -13.93
C ASP A 243 0.24 -0.63 -14.13
N PRO A 244 1.43 -0.27 -14.67
CA PRO A 244 1.78 1.14 -14.85
C PRO A 244 0.85 1.88 -15.82
N ASN A 245 0.38 1.19 -16.87
CA ASN A 245 -0.52 1.79 -17.86
C ASN A 245 -1.96 1.80 -17.35
N ILE A 246 -2.38 0.75 -16.62
CA ILE A 246 -3.65 0.77 -15.89
C ILE A 246 -3.69 1.99 -14.96
N GLY A 247 -2.60 2.21 -14.22
CA GLY A 247 -2.31 3.40 -13.43
C GLY A 247 -2.57 4.70 -14.17
N ALA A 248 -1.79 4.89 -15.25
CA ALA A 248 -1.81 6.11 -16.05
C ALA A 248 -3.18 6.37 -16.67
N ILE A 249 -3.83 5.36 -17.24
CA ILE A 249 -5.15 5.50 -17.87
C ILE A 249 -6.22 5.85 -16.84
N SER A 250 -6.21 5.19 -15.68
CA SER A 250 -7.16 5.50 -14.61
C SER A 250 -7.01 6.96 -14.16
N GLY A 251 -5.76 7.40 -13.96
CA GLY A 251 -5.45 8.77 -13.55
C GLY A 251 -5.82 9.82 -14.60
N ILE A 252 -5.43 9.59 -15.87
CA ILE A 252 -5.76 10.50 -16.98
C ILE A 252 -7.28 10.61 -17.13
N ALA A 253 -7.99 9.48 -17.16
CA ALA A 253 -9.44 9.48 -17.31
C ALA A 253 -10.14 10.13 -16.11
N GLY A 254 -9.69 9.86 -14.88
CA GLY A 254 -10.19 10.53 -13.69
C GLY A 254 -9.99 12.05 -13.75
N ALA A 255 -8.80 12.51 -14.09
CA ALA A 255 -8.51 13.94 -14.23
C ALA A 255 -9.35 14.59 -15.34
N LEU A 256 -9.57 13.91 -16.48
CA LEU A 256 -10.47 14.40 -17.52
C LEU A 256 -11.91 14.57 -17.02
N ARG A 257 -12.41 13.64 -16.18
CA ARG A 257 -13.73 13.77 -15.55
C ARG A 257 -13.80 14.95 -14.58
N GLU A 258 -12.77 15.15 -13.75
CA GLU A 258 -12.71 16.29 -12.83
C GLU A 258 -12.60 17.64 -13.56
N LEU A 259 -11.89 17.67 -14.68
CA LEU A 259 -11.85 18.80 -15.61
C LEU A 259 -13.14 18.93 -16.46
N GLY A 260 -14.22 18.26 -16.06
CA GLY A 260 -15.57 18.40 -16.63
C GLY A 260 -15.82 17.70 -17.97
N PHE A 261 -14.95 16.83 -18.46
CA PHE A 261 -15.19 16.08 -19.69
C PHE A 261 -16.37 15.09 -19.52
N LYS A 262 -17.49 15.35 -20.19
CA LYS A 262 -18.69 14.49 -20.13
C LYS A 262 -18.84 13.51 -21.31
N GLY A 263 -18.01 13.68 -22.34
CA GLY A 263 -18.01 12.84 -23.54
C GLY A 263 -17.50 11.40 -23.32
N GLY A 264 -17.50 10.61 -24.39
CA GLY A 264 -17.00 9.24 -24.36
C GLY A 264 -15.47 9.18 -24.25
N ILE A 265 -14.93 8.32 -23.38
CA ILE A 265 -13.48 8.03 -23.34
C ILE A 265 -13.28 6.59 -23.79
N GLU A 266 -12.60 6.41 -24.92
CA GLU A 266 -12.30 5.11 -25.49
C GLU A 266 -10.81 4.78 -25.40
N ILE A 267 -10.49 3.60 -24.89
CA ILE A 267 -9.12 3.10 -24.88
C ILE A 267 -8.87 2.33 -26.17
N ILE A 268 -7.82 2.71 -26.88
CA ILE A 268 -7.35 2.09 -28.13
C ILE A 268 -6.01 1.41 -27.90
N SER A 269 -5.62 0.51 -28.81
CA SER A 269 -4.30 -0.16 -28.80
C SER A 269 -3.98 -0.95 -27.50
N HIS A 270 -5.01 -1.42 -26.79
CA HIS A 270 -4.89 -2.17 -25.53
C HIS A 270 -4.27 -3.55 -25.66
N GLY A 271 -4.37 -4.17 -26.84
CA GLY A 271 -3.85 -5.53 -27.09
C GLY A 271 -4.61 -6.62 -26.33
N LEU A 272 -5.82 -6.31 -25.87
CA LEU A 272 -6.71 -7.25 -25.18
C LEU A 272 -7.64 -7.93 -26.17
N ASN A 273 -8.12 -9.12 -25.82
CA ASN A 273 -9.27 -9.80 -26.43
C ASN A 273 -10.42 -9.95 -25.41
N GLN A 274 -11.60 -10.34 -25.88
CA GLN A 274 -12.81 -10.39 -25.05
C GLN A 274 -12.68 -11.35 -23.84
N ALA A 275 -11.95 -12.46 -23.99
CA ALA A 275 -11.74 -13.43 -22.91
C ALA A 275 -10.90 -12.88 -21.74
N GLN A 276 -10.15 -11.79 -21.95
CA GLN A 276 -9.34 -11.13 -20.94
C GLN A 276 -10.10 -10.03 -20.16
N VAL A 277 -11.34 -9.72 -20.56
CA VAL A 277 -12.16 -8.66 -19.97
C VAL A 277 -13.18 -9.27 -19.00
N GLY A 278 -12.80 -9.37 -17.73
CA GLY A 278 -13.65 -9.94 -16.67
C GLY A 278 -14.03 -8.93 -15.59
N THR A 279 -15.17 -9.17 -14.93
CA THR A 279 -15.75 -8.28 -13.90
C THR A 279 -14.89 -8.10 -12.64
N LYS A 280 -14.04 -9.07 -12.33
CA LYS A 280 -13.18 -9.04 -11.13
C LYS A 280 -11.93 -8.16 -11.28
N ASN A 281 -11.57 -7.75 -12.50
CA ASN A 281 -10.34 -6.99 -12.71
C ASN A 281 -10.52 -5.52 -12.29
N LYS A 282 -9.55 -4.99 -11.51
CA LYS A 282 -9.57 -3.60 -11.01
C LYS A 282 -9.76 -2.55 -12.11
N PHE A 283 -9.13 -2.74 -13.28
CA PHE A 283 -9.27 -1.79 -14.37
C PHE A 283 -10.67 -1.83 -14.98
N ILE A 284 -11.31 -3.01 -15.04
CA ILE A 284 -12.68 -3.14 -15.55
C ILE A 284 -13.69 -2.50 -14.59
N GLN A 285 -13.45 -2.60 -13.28
CA GLN A 285 -14.23 -1.86 -12.28
C GLN A 285 -14.10 -0.35 -12.49
N ILE A 286 -12.86 0.16 -12.59
CA ILE A 286 -12.61 1.58 -12.85
C ILE A 286 -13.19 2.03 -14.19
N ALA A 287 -13.12 1.20 -15.23
CA ALA A 287 -13.70 1.49 -16.54
C ALA A 287 -15.22 1.65 -16.46
N ASN A 288 -15.91 0.79 -15.70
CA ASN A 288 -17.34 0.98 -15.43
C ASN A 288 -17.60 2.30 -14.68
N LEU A 289 -16.82 2.55 -13.62
CA LEU A 289 -16.99 3.71 -12.75
C LEU A 289 -16.74 5.05 -13.47
N LEU A 290 -15.76 5.11 -14.38
CA LEU A 290 -15.44 6.30 -15.19
C LEU A 290 -16.17 6.35 -16.55
N ASN A 291 -17.03 5.36 -16.84
CA ASN A 291 -17.72 5.18 -18.12
C ASN A 291 -16.75 5.17 -19.32
N LEU A 292 -15.76 4.28 -19.27
CA LEU A 292 -14.77 4.07 -20.33
C LEU A 292 -15.21 2.94 -21.27
N SER A 293 -14.79 3.00 -22.53
CA SER A 293 -14.94 1.91 -23.50
C SER A 293 -13.58 1.32 -23.91
N LEU A 294 -13.60 0.07 -24.37
CA LEU A 294 -12.46 -0.59 -25.03
C LEU A 294 -12.79 -0.80 -26.49
N THR A 295 -11.88 -0.41 -27.39
CA THR A 295 -12.13 -0.49 -28.84
C THR A 295 -12.35 -1.94 -29.26
N GLY A 296 -13.52 -2.21 -29.86
CA GLY A 296 -13.88 -3.53 -30.37
C GLY A 296 -14.15 -4.58 -29.28
N LEU A 297 -14.28 -4.19 -28.01
CA LEU A 297 -14.58 -5.10 -26.89
C LEU A 297 -15.78 -4.60 -26.09
N THR A 298 -16.54 -5.54 -25.54
CA THR A 298 -17.62 -5.23 -24.61
C THR A 298 -17.10 -5.29 -23.18
N ILE A 299 -17.22 -4.17 -22.46
CA ILE A 299 -16.98 -4.17 -21.01
C ILE A 299 -18.23 -4.75 -20.33
N PRO A 300 -18.08 -5.80 -19.50
CA PRO A 300 -19.20 -6.32 -18.73
C PRO A 300 -19.67 -5.22 -17.77
N LYS A 301 -20.97 -4.95 -17.79
CA LYS A 301 -21.59 -4.02 -16.86
C LYS A 301 -21.44 -4.55 -15.44
N ILE A 302 -20.91 -3.71 -14.57
CA ILE A 302 -20.86 -3.97 -13.14
C ILE A 302 -21.99 -3.15 -12.54
N GLU A 303 -23.03 -3.81 -12.03
CA GLU A 303 -24.14 -3.12 -11.39
C GLU A 303 -23.63 -2.32 -10.20
N ILE A 304 -23.60 -0.99 -10.33
CA ILE A 304 -23.21 -0.07 -9.25
C ILE A 304 -24.23 -0.09 -8.10
N GLN A 305 -25.46 -0.54 -8.35
CA GLN A 305 -26.48 -0.74 -7.30
C GLN A 305 -26.10 -1.89 -6.34
N ASN A 306 -25.20 -2.78 -6.78
CA ASN A 306 -24.52 -3.73 -5.93
C ASN A 306 -23.32 -3.11 -5.17
N ILE A 307 -22.98 -1.84 -5.34
CA ILE A 307 -21.96 -1.17 -4.51
C ILE A 307 -22.59 -0.63 -3.22
N SER A 308 -23.88 -0.26 -3.23
CA SER A 308 -24.61 0.08 -2.00
C SER A 308 -25.33 -1.12 -1.35
N PHE A 309 -25.45 -2.27 -2.05
CA PHE A 309 -26.15 -3.45 -1.53
C PHE A 309 -25.41 -4.81 -1.68
N CYS A 310 -24.38 -4.96 -2.53
CA CYS A 310 -23.49 -6.14 -2.44
C CYS A 310 -22.34 -5.84 -1.49
N LYS A 311 -22.34 -6.55 -0.36
CA LYS A 311 -21.32 -7.51 0.14
C LYS A 311 -19.86 -7.46 -0.35
N LYS A 312 -19.36 -6.39 -0.96
CA LYS A 312 -17.94 -6.07 -1.07
C LYS A 312 -17.77 -4.59 -0.81
N ALA A 313 -17.89 -4.24 0.45
CA ALA A 313 -17.40 -2.96 0.94
C ALA A 313 -15.96 -2.71 0.48
N TYR A 314 -15.58 -1.44 0.34
CA TYR A 314 -14.24 -1.01 -0.04
C TYR A 314 -13.14 -1.70 0.78
N TRP A 315 -13.42 -1.95 2.06
CA TRP A 315 -12.52 -2.55 3.03
C TRP A 315 -13.28 -3.46 4.01
N HIS A 316 -12.55 -4.33 4.68
CA HIS A 316 -13.04 -5.16 5.80
C HIS A 316 -11.94 -5.32 6.84
N TYR A 317 -12.32 -5.60 8.09
CA TYR A 317 -11.35 -5.96 9.13
C TYR A 317 -10.63 -7.26 8.75
N GLU A 318 -9.30 -7.25 8.84
CA GLU A 318 -8.50 -8.43 8.55
C GLU A 318 -8.71 -9.47 9.67
N ARG A 319 -9.01 -10.72 9.27
CA ARG A 319 -9.31 -11.82 10.19
C ARG A 319 -8.74 -13.16 9.75
N GLU A 320 -8.11 -13.23 8.58
CA GLU A 320 -7.67 -14.50 7.97
C GLU A 320 -6.18 -14.49 7.59
N GLY A 321 -5.64 -13.32 7.25
CA GLY A 321 -4.28 -13.18 6.74
C GLY A 321 -3.18 -13.44 7.78
N GLU A 322 -2.15 -14.19 7.37
CA GLU A 322 -0.94 -14.46 8.18
C GLU A 322 -0.19 -13.19 8.62
N LYS A 323 -0.40 -12.07 7.92
CA LYS A 323 0.14 -10.75 8.27
C LYS A 323 -0.21 -10.33 9.70
N LEU A 324 -1.35 -10.76 10.24
CA LEU A 324 -1.77 -10.39 11.60
C LEU A 324 -0.75 -10.84 12.66
N ALA A 325 -0.26 -12.08 12.57
CA ALA A 325 0.71 -12.59 13.54
C ALA A 325 2.10 -11.99 13.36
N THR A 326 2.56 -11.82 12.12
CA THR A 326 3.89 -11.26 11.86
C THR A 326 3.94 -9.76 12.21
N ILE A 327 2.89 -8.99 11.91
CA ILE A 327 2.77 -7.58 12.34
C ILE A 327 2.68 -7.50 13.87
N PHE A 328 1.91 -8.40 14.51
CA PHE A 328 1.85 -8.45 15.97
C PHE A 328 3.23 -8.68 16.60
N ILE A 329 3.99 -9.68 16.14
CA ILE A 329 5.34 -9.96 16.65
C ILE A 329 6.30 -8.80 16.39
N HIS A 330 6.23 -8.19 15.20
CA HIS A 330 7.02 -7.00 14.87
C HIS A 330 6.79 -5.89 15.90
N LEU A 331 5.53 -5.49 16.08
CA LEU A 331 5.15 -4.40 16.99
C LEU A 331 5.43 -4.76 18.45
N LEU A 332 5.19 -6.00 18.84
CA LEU A 332 5.46 -6.50 20.18
C LEU A 332 6.96 -6.35 20.50
N VAL A 333 7.84 -6.82 19.63
CA VAL A 333 9.29 -6.76 19.86
C VAL A 333 9.79 -5.32 19.90
N GLU A 334 9.36 -4.45 18.98
CA GLU A 334 9.79 -3.06 18.94
C GLU A 334 9.30 -2.22 20.13
N ASN A 335 8.10 -2.50 20.66
CA ASN A 335 7.52 -1.69 21.74
C ASN A 335 7.74 -2.27 23.15
N PHE A 336 8.04 -3.56 23.27
CA PHE A 336 8.15 -4.27 24.57
C PHE A 336 9.50 -4.96 24.81
N SER A 337 10.50 -4.67 23.99
CA SER A 337 11.86 -5.16 24.21
C SER A 337 12.92 -4.18 23.72
N SER A 338 14.18 -4.61 23.74
CA SER A 338 15.30 -3.89 23.11
C SER A 338 15.56 -4.31 21.66
N GLY A 339 14.73 -5.22 21.12
CA GLY A 339 14.87 -5.66 19.75
C GLY A 339 14.32 -4.66 18.75
N LYS A 340 14.71 -4.84 17.49
CA LYS A 340 14.22 -4.04 16.36
C LYS A 340 14.09 -4.88 15.12
N ALA A 341 13.18 -4.51 14.21
CA ALA A 341 13.17 -5.08 12.88
C ALA A 341 14.34 -4.54 12.06
N ILE A 342 15.06 -5.43 11.38
CA ILE A 342 16.13 -5.08 10.43
C ILE A 342 15.75 -5.44 8.99
N PHE A 343 14.61 -6.10 8.78
CA PHE A 343 13.96 -6.28 7.49
C PHE A 343 12.49 -6.65 7.70
N GLU A 344 11.60 -6.23 6.79
CA GLU A 344 10.17 -6.56 6.80
C GLU A 344 9.64 -6.80 5.37
N ASN A 345 8.73 -7.75 5.21
CA ASN A 345 8.03 -8.09 3.98
C ASN A 345 6.70 -8.79 4.29
N HIS A 346 5.95 -8.28 5.26
CA HIS A 346 4.67 -8.86 5.67
C HIS A 346 3.74 -9.11 4.46
N ALA A 347 3.00 -10.22 4.47
CA ALA A 347 2.09 -10.57 3.38
C ALA A 347 1.13 -9.41 3.03
N GLY A 348 1.12 -9.02 1.76
CA GLY A 348 0.28 -7.92 1.26
C GLY A 348 0.77 -6.51 1.58
N CYS A 349 1.89 -6.35 2.30
CA CYS A 349 2.47 -5.05 2.65
C CYS A 349 3.62 -4.64 1.70
N GLU A 350 4.01 -3.37 1.72
CA GLU A 350 5.18 -2.87 1.00
C GLU A 350 6.47 -3.49 1.57
N LYS A 351 7.21 -4.22 0.73
CA LYS A 351 8.52 -4.80 1.08
C LYS A 351 9.48 -3.72 1.59
N GLY A 352 10.06 -3.89 2.78
CA GLY A 352 11.03 -3.02 3.44
C GLY A 352 12.43 -2.99 2.82
N TYR A 353 13.36 -2.32 3.50
CA TYR A 353 14.81 -2.38 3.23
C TYR A 353 15.47 -3.25 4.29
N PHE A 354 16.60 -3.85 3.96
CA PHE A 354 17.49 -4.44 4.96
C PHE A 354 18.29 -3.33 5.64
N ILE A 355 18.36 -3.36 6.97
CA ILE A 355 19.06 -2.35 7.78
C ILE A 355 20.37 -2.96 8.30
N THR A 356 21.50 -2.38 7.93
CA THR A 356 22.83 -2.84 8.37
C THR A 356 23.13 -2.45 9.82
N SER A 357 24.21 -3.01 10.39
CA SER A 357 24.73 -2.60 11.71
C SER A 357 25.02 -1.11 11.79
N ASP A 358 25.43 -0.50 10.67
CA ASP A 358 25.76 0.91 10.53
C ASP A 358 24.53 1.77 10.19
N ASN A 359 23.33 1.18 10.28
CA ASN A 359 22.04 1.84 10.04
C ASN A 359 21.85 2.33 8.58
N GLU A 360 22.49 1.65 7.62
CA GLU A 360 22.28 1.87 6.19
C GLU A 360 21.11 1.03 5.67
N TYR A 361 20.38 1.57 4.69
CA TYR A 361 19.21 0.94 4.08
C TYR A 361 19.58 0.32 2.72
N ILE A 362 19.49 -1.00 2.63
CA ILE A 362 19.85 -1.77 1.43
C ILE A 362 18.62 -2.44 0.84
N ALA A 363 18.39 -2.24 -0.46
CA ALA A 363 17.36 -2.99 -1.17
C ALA A 363 17.83 -4.44 -1.42
N LEU A 364 17.03 -5.41 -1.00
CA LEU A 364 17.33 -6.83 -1.28
C LEU A 364 17.31 -7.10 -2.79
N GLN A 365 18.29 -7.87 -3.25
CA GLN A 365 18.36 -8.28 -4.64
C GLN A 365 17.25 -9.28 -4.98
N LYS A 366 16.84 -9.26 -6.25
CA LYS A 366 15.71 -10.08 -6.70
C LYS A 366 16.11 -11.53 -7.02
N TYR A 367 17.34 -11.75 -7.48
CA TYR A 367 17.79 -13.04 -7.98
C TYR A 367 19.06 -13.45 -7.26
N GLU A 368 19.16 -14.71 -6.88
CA GLU A 368 20.44 -15.31 -6.48
C GLU A 368 21.34 -15.38 -7.71
N ASN A 369 20.77 -15.84 -8.84
CA ASN A 369 21.43 -15.82 -10.14
C ASN A 369 20.48 -15.39 -11.26
N ARG A 370 20.67 -14.17 -11.75
CA ARG A 370 19.82 -13.58 -12.81
C ARG A 370 19.94 -14.33 -14.14
N GLN A 371 21.09 -14.91 -14.46
CA GLN A 371 21.30 -15.60 -15.72
C GLN A 371 20.54 -16.93 -15.73
N LEU A 372 20.67 -17.73 -14.68
CA LEU A 372 19.90 -18.99 -14.51
C LEU A 372 18.40 -18.73 -14.51
N TYR A 373 17.95 -17.68 -13.80
CA TYR A 373 16.53 -17.31 -13.78
C TYR A 373 15.96 -16.98 -15.16
N LYS A 374 16.73 -16.27 -15.98
CA LYS A 374 16.36 -15.94 -17.36
C LYS A 374 16.43 -17.15 -18.29
N ALA A 375 17.32 -18.11 -18.01
CA ALA A 375 17.44 -19.36 -18.76
C ALA A 375 16.31 -20.36 -18.48
N GLY A 376 15.53 -20.16 -17.40
CA GLY A 376 14.33 -20.94 -17.11
C GLY A 376 14.21 -21.39 -15.66
N ASP A 377 15.32 -21.39 -14.91
CA ASP A 377 15.36 -21.87 -13.53
C ASP A 377 14.68 -20.88 -12.57
N LYS A 378 13.44 -21.17 -12.19
CA LYS A 378 12.66 -20.29 -11.30
C LYS A 378 13.11 -20.33 -9.85
N ASN A 379 13.97 -21.29 -9.48
CA ASN A 379 14.51 -21.40 -8.13
C ASN A 379 15.71 -20.44 -7.90
N ALA A 380 16.29 -19.87 -8.96
CA ALA A 380 17.35 -18.86 -8.86
C ALA A 380 16.86 -17.47 -8.40
N ILE A 381 15.71 -17.41 -7.73
CA ILE A 381 15.12 -16.22 -7.11
C ILE A 381 15.47 -16.21 -5.63
N VAL A 382 15.72 -15.03 -5.06
CA VAL A 382 15.98 -14.94 -3.61
C VAL A 382 14.70 -15.28 -2.85
N PHE A 383 14.78 -16.23 -1.93
CA PHE A 383 13.74 -16.46 -0.93
C PHE A 383 13.82 -15.35 0.12
N ILE A 384 12.75 -14.57 0.23
CA ILE A 384 12.68 -13.37 1.07
C ILE A 384 11.84 -13.72 2.31
N PRO A 385 12.38 -13.58 3.53
CA PRO A 385 11.60 -13.81 4.74
C PRO A 385 10.57 -12.72 4.98
N ASP A 386 9.56 -12.98 5.78
CA ASP A 386 8.54 -11.97 6.11
C ASP A 386 9.05 -10.92 7.10
N LEU A 387 9.95 -11.32 8.00
CA LEU A 387 10.48 -10.44 9.04
C LEU A 387 11.87 -10.92 9.48
N ILE A 388 12.80 -9.98 9.70
CA ILE A 388 14.07 -10.27 10.37
C ILE A 388 14.20 -9.34 11.57
N LEU A 389 14.35 -9.93 12.75
CA LEU A 389 14.49 -9.20 14.01
C LEU A 389 15.90 -9.32 14.56
N LEU A 390 16.41 -8.22 15.10
CA LEU A 390 17.65 -8.17 15.87
C LEU A 390 17.34 -8.26 17.37
N ASP A 391 17.92 -9.24 18.05
CA ASP A 391 17.97 -9.32 19.52
C ASP A 391 19.38 -9.00 20.01
N PRO A 392 19.67 -7.72 20.34
CA PRO A 392 20.99 -7.33 20.81
C PRO A 392 21.36 -7.91 22.19
N LYS A 393 20.38 -8.29 23.02
CA LYS A 393 20.66 -8.80 24.37
C LYS A 393 21.14 -10.25 24.34
N ASN A 394 20.59 -11.06 23.45
CA ASN A 394 20.98 -12.46 23.31
C ASN A 394 21.98 -12.70 22.17
N LEU A 395 22.35 -11.64 21.42
CA LEU A 395 23.16 -11.71 20.20
C LEU A 395 22.55 -12.69 19.18
N GLU A 396 21.24 -12.61 19.00
CA GLU A 396 20.49 -13.45 18.06
C GLU A 396 19.85 -12.59 16.95
N ILE A 397 19.78 -13.14 15.74
CA ILE A 397 18.97 -12.62 14.65
C ILE A 397 17.90 -13.65 14.32
N ILE A 398 16.64 -13.23 14.40
CA ILE A 398 15.50 -14.11 14.20
C ILE A 398 14.99 -13.91 12.79
N ASN A 399 15.15 -14.93 11.95
CA ASN A 399 14.72 -14.97 10.56
C ASN A 399 13.37 -15.67 10.47
N ILE A 400 12.32 -14.94 10.09
CA ILE A 400 10.92 -15.34 10.32
C ILE A 400 10.17 -15.54 9.01
N GLU A 401 9.51 -16.70 8.91
CA GLU A 401 8.47 -16.99 7.92
C GLU A 401 7.10 -16.91 8.62
N GLY A 402 6.16 -16.15 8.04
CA GLY A 402 4.78 -16.04 8.47
C GLY A 402 3.90 -17.04 7.71
N LYS A 403 3.06 -17.77 8.44
CA LYS A 403 2.04 -18.62 7.80
C LYS A 403 0.71 -18.61 8.54
N THR A 404 -0.36 -18.99 7.85
CA THR A 404 -1.57 -19.45 8.52
C THR A 404 -1.32 -20.80 9.22
N TYR A 405 -2.04 -21.07 10.31
CA TYR A 405 -1.90 -22.31 11.08
C TYR A 405 -2.12 -23.57 10.22
N GLU A 406 -3.05 -23.51 9.26
CA GLU A 406 -3.31 -24.58 8.29
C GLU A 406 -2.07 -24.90 7.45
N ASN A 407 -1.27 -23.88 7.10
CA ASN A 407 -0.09 -24.01 6.24
C ASN A 407 1.24 -24.11 7.01
N ARG A 408 1.21 -24.37 8.33
CA ARG A 408 2.41 -24.36 9.18
C ARG A 408 3.54 -25.27 8.70
N HIS A 409 3.24 -26.46 8.19
CA HIS A 409 4.25 -27.39 7.70
C HIS A 409 4.99 -26.85 6.46
N LYS A 410 4.29 -26.10 5.60
CA LYS A 410 4.93 -25.41 4.46
C LYS A 410 5.89 -24.34 4.94
N GLY A 411 5.50 -23.55 5.95
CA GLY A 411 6.37 -22.56 6.57
C GLY A 411 7.65 -23.19 7.13
N ILE A 412 7.55 -24.36 7.78
CA ILE A 412 8.71 -25.11 8.29
C ILE A 412 9.63 -25.56 7.15
N GLU A 413 9.07 -26.01 6.03
CA GLU A 413 9.85 -26.39 4.85
C GLU A 413 10.55 -25.19 4.21
N GLU A 414 9.88 -24.04 4.13
CA GLU A 414 10.40 -22.81 3.52
C GLU A 414 11.60 -22.24 4.27
N LEU A 415 11.70 -22.45 5.59
CA LEU A 415 12.88 -22.07 6.38
C LEU A 415 14.19 -22.62 5.80
N LYS A 416 14.17 -23.75 5.08
CA LYS A 416 15.37 -24.35 4.48
C LYS A 416 15.98 -23.48 3.38
N ASN A 417 15.21 -22.56 2.80
CA ASN A 417 15.63 -21.80 1.62
C ASN A 417 16.32 -20.46 1.95
N TYR A 418 16.54 -20.13 3.22
CA TYR A 418 17.06 -18.81 3.61
C TYR A 418 18.58 -18.68 3.65
N ASP A 419 19.33 -19.70 3.23
CA ASP A 419 20.81 -19.68 3.26
C ASP A 419 21.38 -18.43 2.55
N PHE A 420 20.76 -18.04 1.42
CA PHE A 420 21.20 -16.89 0.65
C PHE A 420 21.10 -15.57 1.44
N ILE A 421 19.93 -15.25 1.99
CA ILE A 421 19.73 -14.03 2.79
C ILE A 421 20.64 -14.02 4.02
N GLU A 422 20.82 -15.19 4.64
CA GLU A 422 21.68 -15.32 5.79
C GLU A 422 23.15 -15.07 5.48
N ASN A 423 23.65 -15.58 4.36
CA ASN A 423 25.06 -15.41 3.98
C ASN A 423 25.35 -14.00 3.44
N GLU A 424 24.52 -13.51 2.52
CA GLU A 424 24.80 -12.27 1.78
C GLU A 424 24.42 -10.99 2.55
N TYR A 425 23.51 -11.10 3.51
CA TYR A 425 23.05 -9.95 4.30
C TYR A 425 23.32 -10.15 5.78
N ILE A 426 22.77 -11.19 6.42
CA ILE A 426 22.82 -11.29 7.88
C ILE A 426 24.25 -11.48 8.39
N LYS A 427 24.98 -12.51 7.94
CA LYS A 427 26.36 -12.78 8.35
C LYS A 427 27.33 -11.68 7.92
N LYS A 428 27.06 -11.05 6.77
CA LYS A 428 27.87 -9.95 6.26
C LYS A 428 27.82 -8.72 7.15
N TYR A 429 26.63 -8.30 7.59
CA TYR A 429 26.43 -7.07 8.35
C TYR A 429 26.32 -7.29 9.87
N TYR A 430 26.09 -8.53 10.32
CA TYR A 430 25.96 -8.90 11.73
C TYR A 430 26.73 -10.20 12.04
N PRO A 431 28.06 -10.25 11.80
CA PRO A 431 28.84 -11.50 11.83
C PRO A 431 28.90 -12.19 13.19
N THR A 432 28.69 -11.45 14.29
CA THR A 432 28.74 -11.98 15.66
C THR A 432 27.41 -12.53 16.16
N TYR A 433 26.33 -12.36 15.39
CA TYR A 433 24.98 -12.74 15.80
C TYR A 433 24.68 -14.17 15.35
N LYS A 434 24.13 -14.96 16.28
CA LYS A 434 23.61 -16.29 15.96
C LYS A 434 22.28 -16.16 15.24
N ILE A 435 22.13 -16.85 14.12
CA ILE A 435 20.89 -16.86 13.36
C ILE A 435 19.95 -17.94 13.92
N VAL A 436 18.69 -17.58 14.14
CA VAL A 436 17.60 -18.45 14.56
C VAL A 436 16.49 -18.35 13.53
N ARG A 437 16.15 -19.46 12.87
CA ARG A 437 14.99 -19.52 11.97
C ARG A 437 13.74 -19.87 12.77
N SER A 438 12.62 -19.20 12.51
CA SER A 438 11.38 -19.46 13.22
C SER A 438 10.15 -19.22 12.36
N VAL A 439 9.11 -20.03 12.55
CA VAL A 439 7.79 -19.78 11.96
C VAL A 439 6.91 -19.03 12.95
N VAL A 440 6.21 -18.01 12.46
CA VAL A 440 5.18 -17.25 13.17
C VAL A 440 3.82 -17.53 12.52
N LEU A 441 2.85 -17.96 13.33
CA LEU A 441 1.56 -18.41 12.84
C LEU A 441 0.41 -17.51 13.21
N TYR A 442 -0.55 -17.39 12.30
CA TYR A 442 -1.88 -16.84 12.56
C TYR A 442 -2.99 -17.88 12.35
N GLY A 443 -4.06 -17.79 13.15
CA GLY A 443 -5.30 -18.54 12.94
C GLY A 443 -5.39 -19.83 13.74
N GLY A 444 -6.40 -20.66 13.45
CA GLY A 444 -6.70 -21.84 14.26
C GLY A 444 -7.21 -21.49 15.68
N TYR A 445 -7.39 -22.51 16.51
CA TYR A 445 -7.90 -22.39 17.89
C TYR A 445 -6.98 -23.03 18.93
N GLU A 446 -5.80 -23.48 18.51
CA GLU A 446 -4.89 -24.20 19.39
C GLU A 446 -4.39 -23.33 20.55
N HIS A 447 -4.02 -24.03 21.62
CA HIS A 447 -3.45 -23.42 22.84
C HIS A 447 -2.02 -23.89 23.10
N LYS A 448 -1.50 -24.78 22.25
CA LYS A 448 -0.16 -25.35 22.33
C LYS A 448 0.37 -25.57 20.92
N ILE A 449 1.70 -25.60 20.80
CA ILE A 449 2.42 -25.83 19.55
C ILE A 449 3.41 -26.96 19.84
N LEU A 450 3.46 -27.97 18.97
CA LEU A 450 4.31 -29.15 19.18
C LEU A 450 5.58 -29.11 18.33
N GLU A 451 5.54 -28.44 17.19
CA GLU A 451 6.67 -28.29 16.29
C GLU A 451 7.68 -27.28 16.86
N ILE A 452 8.96 -27.65 16.85
CA ILE A 452 10.02 -26.89 17.54
C ILE A 452 10.46 -25.65 16.75
N GLU A 453 10.21 -25.64 15.44
CA GLU A 453 10.53 -24.55 14.51
C GLU A 453 9.54 -23.38 14.62
N ILE A 454 8.33 -23.65 15.12
CA ILE A 454 7.31 -22.62 15.33
C ILE A 454 7.62 -21.90 16.63
N GLY A 455 7.91 -20.61 16.55
CA GLY A 455 8.21 -19.79 17.73
C GLY A 455 6.99 -19.17 18.37
N PHE A 456 5.93 -18.94 17.59
CA PHE A 456 4.75 -18.22 18.07
C PHE A 456 3.50 -18.52 17.23
N LEU A 457 2.35 -18.55 17.89
CA LEU A 457 1.01 -18.60 17.29
C LEU A 457 0.13 -17.51 17.92
N LEU A 458 -0.44 -16.64 17.06
CA LEU A 458 -1.60 -15.83 17.39
C LEU A 458 -2.85 -16.53 16.86
N ASN A 459 -3.64 -17.12 17.76
CA ASN A 459 -4.83 -17.86 17.33
C ASN A 459 -6.00 -16.92 17.03
N SER A 460 -7.09 -17.46 16.46
CA SER A 460 -8.25 -16.68 16.01
C SER A 460 -9.03 -15.99 17.14
N GLU A 461 -8.80 -16.39 18.40
CA GLU A 461 -9.39 -15.77 19.59
C GLU A 461 -8.47 -14.74 20.25
N GLY A 462 -7.32 -14.43 19.64
CA GLY A 462 -6.35 -13.50 20.21
C GLY A 462 -5.43 -14.11 21.27
N LYS A 463 -5.44 -15.44 21.49
CA LYS A 463 -4.47 -16.06 22.38
C LYS A 463 -3.08 -16.05 21.75
N MET A 464 -2.11 -15.64 22.55
CA MET A 464 -0.70 -15.52 22.19
C MET A 464 0.04 -16.73 22.75
N VAL A 465 0.33 -17.71 21.90
CA VAL A 465 0.90 -19.00 22.30
C VAL A 465 2.37 -19.05 21.89
N LEU A 466 3.27 -19.28 22.84
CA LEU A 466 4.69 -19.47 22.59
C LEU A 466 4.97 -20.93 22.20
N GLY A 467 5.87 -21.13 21.23
CA GLY A 467 6.37 -22.44 20.87
C GLY A 467 7.38 -23.02 21.87
N ILE A 468 7.67 -24.32 21.75
CA ILE A 468 8.56 -25.05 22.67
C ILE A 468 9.96 -24.42 22.71
N LYS A 469 10.48 -24.00 21.55
CA LYS A 469 11.76 -23.30 21.41
C LYS A 469 11.57 -21.87 20.91
N ALA A 470 10.54 -21.19 21.41
CA ALA A 470 10.29 -19.79 21.06
C ALA A 470 11.57 -18.94 21.25
N PRO A 471 11.93 -18.10 20.27
CA PRO A 471 12.98 -17.12 20.42
C PRO A 471 12.84 -16.34 21.74
N LYS A 472 13.95 -16.16 22.46
CA LYS A 472 13.93 -15.53 23.79
C LYS A 472 13.28 -14.15 23.76
N ILE A 473 13.51 -13.38 22.70
CA ILE A 473 12.91 -12.07 22.54
C ILE A 473 11.38 -12.11 22.46
N PHE A 474 10.77 -13.17 21.92
CA PHE A 474 9.31 -13.32 21.93
C PHE A 474 8.81 -13.54 23.36
N ILE A 475 9.48 -14.41 24.12
CA ILE A 475 9.13 -14.70 25.51
C ILE A 475 9.18 -13.43 26.36
N PHE A 476 10.29 -12.69 26.27
CA PHE A 476 10.48 -11.45 27.03
C PHE A 476 9.47 -10.37 26.62
N SER A 477 9.26 -10.17 25.33
CA SER A 477 8.33 -9.13 24.85
C SER A 477 6.89 -9.44 25.24
N LEU A 478 6.46 -10.70 25.11
CA LEU A 478 5.11 -11.12 25.50
C LEU A 478 4.91 -11.02 27.01
N LYS A 479 5.90 -11.41 27.81
CA LYS A 479 5.86 -11.23 29.26
C LYS A 479 5.69 -9.76 29.62
N ASN A 480 6.50 -8.87 29.03
CA ASN A 480 6.41 -7.43 29.30
C ASN A 480 5.05 -6.84 28.90
N LEU A 481 4.47 -7.28 27.78
CA LEU A 481 3.13 -6.89 27.36
C LEU A 481 2.07 -7.34 28.38
N LEU A 482 2.09 -8.61 28.79
CA LEU A 482 1.12 -9.14 29.74
C LEU A 482 1.28 -8.48 31.12
N ASP A 483 2.51 -8.28 31.57
CA ASP A 483 2.81 -7.60 32.84
C ASP A 483 2.34 -6.14 32.81
N PHE A 484 2.42 -5.45 31.67
CA PHE A 484 1.87 -4.10 31.50
C PHE A 484 0.34 -4.05 31.68
N TRP A 485 -0.38 -5.06 31.22
CA TRP A 485 -1.84 -5.12 31.30
C TRP A 485 -2.38 -5.79 32.57
N LYS A 486 -1.52 -6.34 33.44
CA LYS A 486 -1.96 -6.84 34.75
C LYS A 486 -2.49 -5.67 35.58
N LYS A 487 -3.76 -5.77 36.00
CA LYS A 487 -4.31 -4.88 37.02
C LYS A 487 -3.46 -5.02 38.28
N GLN A 488 -2.93 -3.90 38.77
CA GLN A 488 -2.28 -3.85 40.08
C GLN A 488 -3.30 -4.05 41.21
#